data_AF-A0AAW2JQA3-F1
#
_entry.id   AF-A0AAW2JQA3-F1
#
_cell.length_a   1.000
_cell.length_b   1.000
_cell.length_c   1.000
_cell.angle_alpha   90.00
_cell.angle_beta   90.00
_cell.angle_gamma   90.00
#
_symmetry.space_group_name_H-M   'P 1'
#
loop_
_entity.id
_entity.type
_entity.pdbx_description
1 polymer ?
#
loop_
_entity_poly.entity_id
_entity_poly.type
_entity_poly.pdbx_seq_one_letter_code
_entity_poly.pdbx_strand_id
1 'polypeptide(L)'
;MAPRSDSAEGIVLNFVNEQNRPLNSQCVADSLQKFSLKKAAVQKALDSLADSGKISFKEYGKQKLYLARQDQFNIPNNEELNQMKEENAKLQEQLNEQKKAIAEVEGAIKALQSNLTLEDIHAKRNKLGNEVKQMEEKLIKLRQGVTLVSPEERQIIEKIYMDVINQWRRRKRMFKDIWDAITENSHKNLKEFKEELGIEYDEDVGVSLQSHGELMQSGKKRARCK
;
A
#
# COMPACT_ATOMS: atom_id res chain seq x y z
N MET A 1 -59.78 -12.99 -4.30
CA MET A 1 -58.75 -13.43 -3.32
C MET A 1 -57.53 -12.52 -3.45
N ALA A 2 -57.02 -11.99 -2.32
CA ALA A 2 -55.72 -11.31 -2.31
C ALA A 2 -54.62 -12.35 -2.60
N PRO A 3 -53.65 -12.07 -3.50
CA PRO A 3 -52.57 -12.99 -3.79
C PRO A 3 -51.78 -13.24 -2.51
N ARG A 4 -51.35 -14.49 -2.30
CA ARG A 4 -50.42 -14.82 -1.22
C ARG A 4 -49.12 -14.04 -1.46
N SER A 5 -48.51 -13.49 -0.41
CA SER A 5 -47.30 -12.66 -0.48
C SER A 5 -46.11 -13.32 -1.19
N ASP A 6 -46.09 -14.66 -1.22
CA ASP A 6 -45.02 -15.46 -1.83
C ASP A 6 -45.30 -15.84 -3.30
N SER A 7 -46.46 -15.51 -3.85
CA SER A 7 -46.73 -15.75 -5.27
C SER A 7 -46.06 -14.67 -6.14
N ALA A 8 -45.71 -15.03 -7.38
CA ALA A 8 -45.14 -14.07 -8.33
C ALA A 8 -46.02 -12.81 -8.50
N GLU A 9 -47.35 -12.96 -8.44
CA GLU A 9 -48.30 -11.84 -8.45
C GLU A 9 -48.27 -11.01 -7.16
N GLY A 10 -48.13 -11.64 -5.98
CA GLY A 10 -48.01 -10.95 -4.70
C GLY A 10 -46.73 -10.11 -4.63
N ILE A 11 -45.59 -10.68 -5.04
CA ILE A 11 -44.29 -9.99 -5.08
C ILE A 11 -44.34 -8.79 -6.04
N VAL A 12 -44.89 -8.99 -7.24
CA VAL A 12 -45.03 -7.91 -8.24
C VAL A 12 -45.98 -6.82 -7.74
N LEU A 13 -47.11 -7.17 -7.13
CA LEU A 13 -48.06 -6.20 -6.59
C LEU A 13 -47.44 -5.34 -5.48
N ASN A 14 -46.73 -5.96 -4.53
CA ASN A 14 -46.05 -5.26 -3.45
C ASN A 14 -45.01 -4.29 -4.01
N PHE A 15 -44.19 -4.74 -4.95
CA PHE A 15 -43.19 -3.88 -5.58
C PHE A 15 -43.80 -2.69 -6.32
N VAL A 16 -44.87 -2.89 -7.09
CA VAL A 16 -45.54 -1.80 -7.82
C VAL A 16 -46.15 -0.78 -6.85
N ASN A 17 -46.73 -1.25 -5.74
CA ASN A 17 -47.29 -0.38 -4.70
C ASN A 17 -46.20 0.38 -3.92
N GLU A 18 -45.09 -0.27 -3.57
CA GLU A 18 -43.96 0.35 -2.87
C GLU A 18 -43.28 1.43 -3.72
N GLN A 19 -43.08 1.18 -5.02
CA GLN A 19 -42.42 2.15 -5.89
C GLN A 19 -43.34 3.33 -6.25
N ASN A 20 -44.66 3.11 -6.22
CA ASN A 20 -45.73 4.07 -6.52
C ASN A 20 -45.44 5.05 -7.69
N ARG A 21 -44.81 4.54 -8.76
CA ARG A 21 -44.46 5.29 -9.98
C ARG A 21 -44.77 4.46 -11.23
N PRO A 22 -44.88 5.07 -12.42
CA PRO A 22 -45.10 4.32 -13.66
C PRO A 22 -43.92 3.39 -13.96
N LEU A 23 -44.21 2.11 -14.22
CA LEU A 23 -43.21 1.07 -14.46
C LEU A 23 -43.52 0.32 -15.77
N ASN A 24 -42.48 -0.14 -16.47
CA ASN A 24 -42.64 -1.07 -17.58
C ASN A 24 -42.26 -2.51 -17.15
N SER A 25 -42.64 -3.50 -17.95
CA SER A 25 -42.39 -4.92 -17.61
C SER A 25 -40.91 -5.29 -17.49
N GLN A 26 -40.02 -4.60 -18.22
CA GLN A 26 -38.58 -4.82 -18.14
C GLN A 26 -38.01 -4.31 -16.81
N CYS A 27 -38.33 -3.07 -16.43
CA CYS A 27 -37.87 -2.44 -15.19
C CYS A 27 -38.31 -3.23 -13.95
N VAL A 28 -39.54 -3.77 -13.97
CA VAL A 28 -40.03 -4.64 -12.88
C VAL A 28 -39.25 -5.94 -12.85
N ALA A 29 -38.99 -6.58 -14.00
CA ALA A 29 -38.22 -7.82 -14.08
C ALA A 29 -36.77 -7.64 -13.59
N ASP A 30 -36.12 -6.54 -13.96
CA ASP A 30 -34.74 -6.25 -13.54
C ASP A 30 -34.67 -5.96 -12.03
N SER A 31 -35.64 -5.20 -11.50
CA SER A 31 -35.69 -4.89 -10.06
C SER A 31 -36.03 -6.11 -9.20
N LEU A 32 -36.83 -7.04 -9.73
CA LEU A 32 -37.24 -8.27 -9.05
C LEU A 32 -36.35 -9.47 -9.37
N GLN A 33 -35.17 -9.26 -9.98
CA GLN A 33 -34.24 -10.34 -10.30
C GLN A 33 -33.82 -11.15 -9.07
N LYS A 34 -33.77 -10.51 -7.89
CA LYS A 34 -33.48 -11.16 -6.60
C LYS A 34 -34.48 -12.26 -6.23
N PHE A 35 -35.71 -12.19 -6.76
CA PHE A 35 -36.77 -13.17 -6.51
C PHE A 35 -36.82 -14.27 -7.59
N SER A 36 -35.80 -14.36 -8.46
CA SER A 36 -35.69 -15.37 -9.53
C SER A 36 -36.89 -15.38 -10.52
N LEU A 37 -37.59 -14.26 -10.64
CA LEU A 37 -38.72 -14.13 -11.56
C LEU A 37 -38.24 -13.81 -12.98
N LYS A 38 -38.60 -14.66 -13.95
CA LYS A 38 -38.31 -14.40 -15.37
C LYS A 38 -39.25 -13.31 -15.91
N LYS A 39 -38.76 -12.50 -16.86
CA LYS A 39 -39.54 -11.42 -17.50
C LYS A 39 -40.94 -11.84 -17.97
N ALA A 40 -41.06 -13.01 -18.60
CA ALA A 40 -42.36 -13.51 -19.07
C ALA A 40 -43.35 -13.76 -17.91
N ALA A 41 -42.85 -14.26 -16.78
CA ALA A 41 -43.68 -14.48 -15.59
C ALA A 41 -44.08 -13.16 -14.93
N VAL A 42 -43.16 -12.19 -14.88
CA VAL A 42 -43.44 -10.82 -14.39
C VAL A 42 -44.47 -10.12 -15.26
N GLN A 43 -44.34 -10.20 -16.58
CA GLN A 43 -45.29 -9.60 -17.50
C GLN A 43 -46.68 -10.23 -17.37
N LYS A 44 -46.76 -11.56 -17.29
CA LYS A 44 -48.02 -12.28 -17.04
C LYS A 44 -48.66 -11.88 -15.70
N ALA A 45 -47.85 -11.70 -14.66
CA ALA A 45 -48.32 -11.24 -13.36
C ALA A 45 -48.84 -9.80 -13.42
N LEU A 46 -48.14 -8.90 -14.11
CA LEU A 46 -48.59 -7.52 -14.31
C LEU A 46 -49.91 -7.45 -15.08
N ASP A 47 -50.05 -8.23 -16.16
CA ASP A 47 -51.29 -8.30 -16.94
C ASP A 47 -52.44 -8.89 -16.10
N SER A 48 -52.21 -9.98 -15.36
CA SER A 48 -53.20 -10.56 -14.42
C SER A 48 -53.63 -9.60 -13.31
N LEU A 49 -52.70 -8.83 -12.75
CA LEU A 49 -52.98 -7.80 -11.74
C LEU A 49 -53.73 -6.61 -12.32
N ALA A 50 -53.47 -6.26 -13.59
CA ALA A 50 -54.20 -5.25 -14.32
C ALA A 50 -55.64 -5.70 -14.64
N ASP A 51 -55.81 -6.92 -15.12
CA ASP A 51 -57.11 -7.52 -15.44
C ASP A 51 -57.99 -7.70 -14.18
N SER A 52 -57.37 -8.07 -13.05
CA SER A 52 -58.06 -8.12 -11.75
C SER A 52 -58.30 -6.75 -11.12
N GLY A 53 -57.91 -5.66 -11.81
CA GLY A 53 -58.16 -4.29 -11.41
C GLY A 53 -57.37 -3.85 -10.17
N LYS A 54 -56.27 -4.52 -9.82
CA LYS A 54 -55.42 -4.15 -8.66
C LYS A 54 -54.36 -3.12 -9.04
N ILE A 55 -53.89 -3.18 -10.28
CA ILE A 55 -53.04 -2.15 -10.86
C ILE A 55 -53.72 -1.58 -12.10
N SER A 56 -53.36 -0.36 -12.45
CA SER A 56 -53.77 0.29 -13.70
C SER A 56 -52.67 0.11 -14.74
N PHE A 57 -53.04 0.09 -16.01
CA PHE A 57 -52.08 0.12 -17.10
C PHE A 57 -52.50 1.11 -18.18
N LYS A 58 -51.52 1.59 -18.94
CA LYS A 58 -51.73 2.42 -20.12
C LYS A 58 -50.83 1.94 -21.24
N GLU A 59 -51.43 1.73 -22.41
CA GLU A 59 -50.74 1.28 -23.61
C GLU A 59 -50.24 2.47 -24.43
N TYR A 60 -48.96 2.43 -24.79
CA TYR A 60 -48.31 3.39 -25.67
C TYR A 60 -47.69 2.61 -26.83
N GLY A 61 -48.47 2.42 -27.90
CA GLY A 61 -48.07 1.63 -29.07
C GLY A 61 -47.78 0.17 -28.69
N LYS A 62 -46.52 -0.25 -28.78
CA LYS A 62 -46.10 -1.62 -28.45
C LYS A 62 -45.75 -1.84 -26.96
N GLN A 63 -45.71 -0.78 -26.15
CA GLN A 63 -45.30 -0.84 -24.75
C GLN A 63 -46.47 -0.61 -23.80
N LYS A 64 -46.50 -1.37 -22.70
CA LYS A 64 -47.45 -1.18 -21.59
C LYS A 64 -46.75 -0.57 -20.40
N LEU A 65 -47.33 0.48 -19.83
CA LEU A 65 -46.93 1.06 -18.55
C LEU A 65 -47.93 0.65 -17.49
N TYR A 66 -47.44 0.15 -16.36
CA TYR A 66 -48.24 -0.29 -15.21
C TYR A 66 -48.02 0.67 -14.04
N LEU A 67 -49.07 0.95 -13.28
CA LEU A 67 -49.06 1.84 -12.13
C LEU A 67 -50.01 1.32 -11.05
N ALA A 68 -49.63 1.45 -9.79
CA ALA A 68 -50.51 1.22 -8.65
C ALA A 68 -51.77 2.10 -8.74
N ARG A 69 -52.95 1.53 -8.51
CA ARG A 69 -54.19 2.31 -8.46
C ARG A 69 -54.15 3.23 -7.24
N GLN A 70 -54.34 4.53 -7.43
CA GLN A 70 -54.24 5.49 -6.32
C GLN A 70 -55.46 5.44 -5.40
N ASP A 71 -56.58 5.03 -5.95
CA ASP A 71 -57.87 4.80 -5.31
C ASP A 71 -57.85 3.68 -4.26
N GLN A 72 -56.78 2.87 -4.20
CA GLN A 72 -56.58 1.91 -3.11
C GLN A 72 -55.95 2.54 -1.84
N PHE A 73 -55.41 3.76 -1.95
CA PHE A 73 -54.79 4.47 -0.83
C PHE A 73 -55.80 5.45 -0.21
N ASN A 74 -55.78 5.54 1.12
CA ASN A 74 -56.59 6.54 1.81
C ASN A 74 -56.01 7.94 1.53
N ILE A 75 -56.87 8.88 1.12
CA ILE A 75 -56.49 10.27 0.90
C ILE A 75 -56.73 11.00 2.21
N PRO A 76 -55.67 11.43 2.93
CA PRO A 76 -55.84 12.14 4.20
C PRO A 76 -56.59 13.46 4.00
N ASN A 77 -57.40 13.85 4.98
CA ASN A 77 -58.00 15.18 4.98
C ASN A 77 -56.96 16.26 5.33
N ASN A 78 -57.28 17.55 5.11
CA ASN A 78 -56.35 18.67 5.36
C ASN A 78 -55.85 18.71 6.82
N GLU A 79 -56.69 18.37 7.79
CA GLU A 79 -56.30 18.32 9.21
C GLU A 79 -55.29 17.22 9.49
N GLU A 80 -55.56 15.99 9.03
CA GLU A 80 -54.63 14.85 9.15
C GLU A 80 -53.31 15.14 8.42
N LEU A 81 -53.38 15.75 7.25
CA LEU A 81 -52.20 16.12 6.47
C LEU A 81 -51.33 17.17 7.19
N ASN A 82 -51.95 18.11 7.91
CA ASN A 82 -51.23 19.07 8.74
C ASN A 82 -50.62 18.41 9.98
N GLN A 83 -51.34 17.50 10.65
CA GLN A 83 -50.78 16.72 11.76
C GLN A 83 -49.56 15.90 11.32
N MET A 84 -49.66 15.18 10.19
CA MET A 84 -48.54 14.42 9.63
C MET A 84 -47.35 15.32 9.27
N LYS A 85 -47.58 16.55 8.81
CA LYS A 85 -46.50 17.52 8.55
C LYS A 85 -45.81 17.97 9.84
N GLU A 86 -46.57 18.25 10.88
CA GLU A 86 -46.02 18.61 12.20
C GLU A 86 -45.23 17.46 12.83
N GLU A 87 -45.75 16.24 12.75
CA GLU A 87 -45.04 15.03 13.21
C GLU A 87 -43.74 14.82 12.44
N ASN A 88 -43.77 14.93 11.11
CA ASN A 88 -42.57 14.84 10.29
C ASN A 88 -41.55 15.93 10.65
N ALA A 89 -42.00 17.16 10.91
CA ALA A 89 -41.11 18.24 11.33
C ALA A 89 -40.45 17.93 12.68
N LYS A 90 -41.22 17.45 13.67
CA LYS A 90 -40.71 17.02 14.99
C LYS A 90 -39.72 15.87 14.86
N LEU A 91 -40.05 14.84 14.07
CA LEU A 91 -39.15 13.70 13.83
C LEU A 91 -37.86 14.14 13.13
N GLN A 92 -37.94 15.07 12.18
CA GLN A 92 -36.77 15.61 11.50
C GLN A 92 -35.87 16.40 12.46
N GLU A 93 -36.45 17.14 13.39
CA GLU A 93 -35.71 17.86 14.44
C GLU A 93 -35.01 16.88 15.39
N GLN A 94 -35.72 15.88 15.92
CA GLN A 94 -35.14 14.83 16.77
C GLN A 94 -34.01 14.07 16.06
N LEU A 95 -34.19 13.77 14.77
CA LEU A 95 -33.18 13.09 13.97
C LEU A 95 -31.93 13.95 13.80
N ASN A 96 -32.08 15.27 13.63
CA ASN A 96 -30.96 16.20 13.55
C ASN A 96 -30.23 16.32 14.91
N GLU A 97 -30.96 16.35 16.03
CA GLU A 97 -30.38 16.35 17.37
C GLU A 97 -29.57 15.09 17.64
N GLN A 98 -30.14 13.92 17.36
CA GLN A 98 -29.44 12.64 17.53
C GLN A 98 -28.19 12.55 16.64
N LYS A 99 -28.27 13.03 15.39
CA LYS A 99 -27.09 13.10 14.50
C LYS A 99 -25.98 13.98 15.08
N LYS A 100 -26.33 15.12 15.68
CA LYS A 100 -25.34 15.98 16.35
C LYS A 100 -24.70 15.27 17.54
N ALA A 101 -25.50 14.63 18.40
CA ALA A 101 -24.99 13.88 19.55
C ALA A 101 -24.05 12.74 19.13
N ILE A 102 -24.40 12.01 18.06
CA ILE A 102 -23.53 10.97 17.49
C ILE A 102 -22.21 11.59 17.01
N ALA A 103 -22.26 12.69 16.26
CA ALA A 103 -21.05 13.35 15.75
C ALA A 103 -20.12 13.83 16.87
N GLU A 104 -20.67 14.34 17.97
CA GLU A 104 -19.92 14.74 19.16
C GLU A 104 -19.22 13.54 19.83
N VAL A 105 -19.95 12.45 20.05
CA VAL A 105 -19.40 11.23 20.66
C VAL A 105 -18.35 10.58 19.75
N GLU A 106 -18.60 10.50 18.44
CA GLU A 106 -17.63 10.01 17.46
C GLU A 106 -16.37 10.87 17.44
N GLY A 107 -16.50 12.20 17.57
CA GLY A 107 -15.38 13.12 17.71
C GLY A 107 -14.54 12.82 18.95
N ALA A 108 -15.20 12.61 20.09
CA ALA A 108 -14.52 12.24 21.35
C ALA A 108 -13.82 10.88 21.25
N ILE A 109 -14.45 9.88 20.62
CA ILE A 109 -13.84 8.57 20.38
C ILE A 109 -12.59 8.70 19.51
N LYS A 110 -12.66 9.45 18.40
CA LYS A 110 -11.50 9.67 17.53
C LYS A 110 -10.36 10.36 18.26
N ALA A 111 -10.68 11.36 19.09
CA ALA A 111 -9.69 12.04 19.93
C ALA A 111 -9.01 11.07 20.92
N LEU A 112 -9.79 10.21 21.59
CA LEU A 112 -9.25 9.21 22.51
C LEU A 112 -8.41 8.15 21.79
N GLN A 113 -8.87 7.63 20.65
CA GLN A 113 -8.15 6.65 19.82
C GLN A 113 -6.88 7.19 19.17
N SER A 114 -6.75 8.52 19.04
CA SER A 114 -5.52 9.15 18.54
C SER A 114 -4.33 9.02 19.50
N ASN A 115 -4.61 8.67 20.77
CA ASN A 115 -3.60 8.45 21.79
C ASN A 115 -3.29 6.95 21.92
N LEU A 116 -2.04 6.63 22.29
CA LEU A 116 -1.70 5.25 22.65
C LEU A 116 -2.52 4.81 23.87
N THR A 117 -2.93 3.54 23.87
CA THR A 117 -3.55 2.94 25.05
C THR A 117 -2.52 2.85 26.19
N LEU A 118 -2.99 2.72 27.43
CA LEU A 118 -2.09 2.52 28.58
C LEU A 118 -1.20 1.29 28.39
N GLU A 119 -1.76 0.20 27.87
CA GLU A 119 -1.03 -1.03 27.58
C GLU A 119 0.08 -0.80 26.56
N ASP A 120 -0.21 -0.08 25.47
CA ASP A 120 0.79 0.28 24.45
C ASP A 120 1.87 1.20 25.02
N ILE A 121 1.51 2.14 25.89
CA ILE A 121 2.46 3.02 26.59
C ILE A 121 3.39 2.19 27.48
N HIS A 122 2.86 1.23 28.23
CA HIS A 122 3.64 0.34 29.08
C HIS A 122 4.58 -0.55 28.26
N ALA A 123 4.08 -1.15 27.17
CA ALA A 123 4.90 -1.95 26.25
C ALA A 123 6.05 -1.11 25.64
N LYS A 124 5.74 0.11 25.16
CA LYS A 124 6.73 1.02 24.58
C LYS A 124 7.76 1.48 25.62
N ARG A 125 7.33 1.77 26.86
CA ARG A 125 8.23 2.11 27.97
C ARG A 125 9.20 0.96 28.27
N ASN A 126 8.72 -0.27 28.34
CA ASN A 126 9.55 -1.44 28.61
C ASN A 126 10.57 -1.68 27.49
N LYS A 127 10.13 -1.56 26.24
CA LYS A 127 11.02 -1.69 25.08
C LYS A 127 12.13 -0.65 25.09
N LEU A 128 11.77 0.63 25.22
CA LEU A 128 12.75 1.72 25.28
C LEU A 128 13.68 1.59 26.48
N GLY A 129 13.17 1.18 27.64
CA GLY A 129 14.00 0.93 28.82
C GLY A 129 15.05 -0.16 28.61
N ASN A 130 14.68 -1.24 27.90
CA ASN A 130 15.63 -2.30 27.54
C ASN A 130 16.67 -1.83 26.52
N GLU A 131 16.25 -1.04 25.51
CA GLU A 131 17.17 -0.47 24.52
C GLU A 131 18.17 0.47 25.18
N VAL A 132 17.73 1.34 26.10
CA VAL A 132 18.61 2.23 26.87
C VAL A 132 19.65 1.41 27.64
N LYS A 133 19.22 0.39 28.40
CA LYS A 133 20.15 -0.48 29.14
C LYS A 133 21.19 -1.14 28.23
N GLN A 134 20.76 -1.71 27.10
CA GLN A 134 21.67 -2.33 26.14
C GLN A 134 22.67 -1.33 25.55
N MET A 135 22.22 -0.11 25.26
CA MET A 135 23.09 0.94 24.73
C MET A 135 24.08 1.42 25.79
N GLU A 136 23.65 1.57 27.04
CA GLU A 136 24.54 1.90 28.16
C GLU A 136 25.61 0.84 28.39
N GLU A 137 25.25 -0.45 28.38
CA GLU A 137 26.21 -1.55 28.49
C GLU A 137 27.24 -1.54 27.36
N LYS A 138 26.80 -1.31 26.12
CA LYS A 138 27.70 -1.16 24.96
C LYS A 138 28.63 0.04 25.15
N LEU A 139 28.10 1.15 25.64
CA LEU A 139 28.85 2.38 25.87
C LEU A 139 29.92 2.16 26.95
N ILE A 140 29.58 1.50 28.06
CA ILE A 140 30.53 1.13 29.11
C ILE A 140 31.66 0.27 28.53
N LYS A 141 31.36 -0.76 27.74
CA LYS A 141 32.38 -1.61 27.10
C LYS A 141 33.28 -0.81 26.15
N LEU A 142 32.71 0.09 25.36
CA LEU A 142 33.47 0.95 24.45
C LEU A 142 34.35 1.97 25.18
N ARG A 143 33.90 2.47 26.35
CA ARG A 143 34.68 3.38 27.20
C ARG A 143 35.77 2.68 27.99
N GLN A 144 35.52 1.45 28.46
CA GLN A 144 36.50 0.63 29.18
C GLN A 144 37.54 0.00 28.24
N GLY A 145 37.17 -0.22 26.98
CA GLY A 145 38.09 -0.64 25.94
C GLY A 145 39.21 0.40 25.78
N VAL A 146 40.45 -0.04 25.92
CA VAL A 146 41.62 0.81 25.67
C VAL A 146 41.67 1.12 24.18
N THR A 147 41.70 2.41 23.82
CA THR A 147 42.01 2.84 22.45
C THR A 147 43.47 2.49 22.13
N LEU A 148 43.68 1.31 21.54
CA LEU A 148 45.01 0.78 21.21
C LEU A 148 45.74 1.57 20.11
N VAL A 149 45.01 2.30 19.26
CA VAL A 149 45.57 3.15 18.21
C VAL A 149 44.71 4.41 18.12
N SER A 150 45.35 5.57 18.22
CA SER A 150 44.65 6.84 18.03
C SER A 150 44.12 6.95 16.59
N PRO A 151 42.94 7.55 16.36
CA PRO A 151 42.48 7.84 14.99
C PRO A 151 43.53 8.65 14.20
N GLU A 152 44.34 9.47 14.86
CA GLU A 152 45.42 10.24 14.24
C GLU A 152 46.58 9.34 13.78
N GLU A 153 47.04 8.44 14.65
CA GLU A 153 48.08 7.46 14.34
C GLU A 153 47.66 6.56 13.18
N ARG A 154 46.40 6.11 13.19
CA ARG A 154 45.83 5.32 12.09
C ARG A 154 45.89 6.08 10.76
N GLN A 155 45.52 7.36 10.75
CA GLN A 155 45.57 8.18 9.54
C GLN A 155 46.99 8.40 9.02
N ILE A 156 47.96 8.58 9.91
CA ILE A 156 49.37 8.74 9.53
C ILE A 156 49.88 7.46 8.86
N ILE A 157 49.63 6.30 9.46
CA ILE A 157 50.03 5.01 8.91
C ILE A 157 49.34 4.75 7.57
N GLU A 158 48.04 5.07 7.47
CA GLU A 158 47.27 4.94 6.23
C GLU A 158 47.88 5.76 5.09
N LYS A 159 48.28 7.02 5.36
CA LYS A 159 48.95 7.89 4.36
C LYS A 159 50.30 7.33 3.93
N ILE A 160 51.15 6.93 4.88
CA ILE A 160 52.47 6.35 4.58
C ILE A 160 52.30 5.10 3.70
N TYR A 161 51.34 4.24 4.04
CA TYR A 161 51.05 3.04 3.27
C TYR A 161 50.60 3.37 1.84
N MET A 162 49.72 4.36 1.67
CA MET A 162 49.29 4.81 0.34
C MET A 162 50.46 5.32 -0.51
N ASP A 163 51.35 6.11 0.10
CA ASP A 163 52.50 6.68 -0.59
C ASP A 163 53.47 5.59 -1.05
N VAL A 164 53.75 4.61 -0.19
CA VAL A 164 54.63 3.47 -0.52
C VAL A 164 54.04 2.61 -1.64
N ILE A 165 52.74 2.30 -1.60
CA ILE A 165 52.07 1.54 -2.67
C ILE A 165 52.08 2.30 -4.00
N ASN A 166 51.90 3.61 -3.97
CA ASN A 166 51.98 4.45 -5.17
C ASN A 166 53.40 4.48 -5.74
N GLN A 167 54.42 4.57 -4.88
CA GLN A 167 55.82 4.48 -5.30
C GLN A 167 56.14 3.13 -5.93
N TRP A 168 55.67 2.01 -5.36
CA TRP A 168 55.86 0.67 -5.92
C TRP A 168 55.20 0.55 -7.31
N ARG A 169 53.96 1.00 -7.48
CA ARG A 169 53.30 1.06 -8.82
C ARG A 169 54.11 1.85 -9.83
N ARG A 170 54.59 3.03 -9.45
CA ARG A 170 55.36 3.92 -10.32
C ARG A 170 56.68 3.27 -10.72
N ARG A 171 57.43 2.73 -9.76
CA ARG A 171 58.72 2.07 -10.00
C ARG A 171 58.57 0.82 -10.86
N LYS A 172 57.56 -0.02 -10.59
CA LYS A 172 57.26 -1.20 -11.41
C LYS A 172 56.94 -0.83 -12.87
N ARG A 173 56.16 0.24 -13.08
CA ARG A 173 55.87 0.75 -14.43
C ARG A 173 57.14 1.24 -15.13
N MET A 174 57.93 2.10 -14.48
CA MET A 174 59.18 2.61 -15.07
C MET A 174 60.15 1.48 -15.42
N PHE A 175 60.31 0.49 -14.53
CA PHE A 175 61.13 -0.68 -14.81
C PHE A 175 60.60 -1.43 -16.04
N LYS A 176 59.29 -1.70 -16.09
CA LYS A 176 58.68 -2.40 -17.23
C LYS A 176 58.88 -1.65 -18.54
N ASP A 177 58.67 -0.34 -18.56
CA ASP A 177 58.84 0.49 -19.76
C ASP A 177 60.29 0.40 -20.29
N ILE A 178 61.28 0.46 -19.40
CA ILE A 178 62.72 0.31 -19.76
C ILE A 178 63.02 -1.13 -20.21
N TRP A 179 62.50 -2.11 -19.48
CA TRP A 179 62.71 -3.52 -19.78
C TRP A 179 62.13 -3.92 -21.14
N ASP A 180 60.90 -3.47 -21.43
CA ASP A 180 60.23 -3.69 -22.71
C ASP A 180 61.04 -3.03 -23.83
N ALA A 181 61.50 -1.77 -23.65
CA ALA A 181 62.34 -1.10 -24.65
C ALA A 181 63.69 -1.80 -24.94
N ILE A 182 64.30 -2.42 -23.93
CA ILE A 182 65.54 -3.21 -24.10
C ILE A 182 65.26 -4.55 -24.80
N THR A 183 64.12 -5.16 -24.50
CA THR A 183 63.79 -6.52 -24.96
C THR A 183 63.05 -6.57 -26.30
N GLU A 184 62.46 -5.45 -26.76
CA GLU A 184 61.66 -5.36 -27.99
C GLU A 184 62.41 -5.79 -29.26
N ASN A 185 63.73 -5.58 -29.32
CA ASN A 185 64.59 -5.97 -30.45
C ASN A 185 65.70 -6.98 -30.08
N SER A 186 65.58 -7.67 -28.94
CA SER A 186 66.62 -8.60 -28.48
C SER A 186 66.49 -9.98 -29.12
N HIS A 187 67.60 -10.55 -29.59
CA HIS A 187 67.68 -11.94 -30.07
C HIS A 187 67.92 -12.97 -28.93
N LYS A 188 68.02 -12.52 -27.67
CA LYS A 188 68.27 -13.37 -26.50
C LYS A 188 66.96 -13.95 -25.93
N ASN A 189 67.05 -15.13 -25.31
CA ASN A 189 65.95 -15.70 -24.53
C ASN A 189 65.70 -14.85 -23.27
N LEU A 190 64.51 -14.26 -23.14
CA LEU A 190 64.17 -13.30 -22.07
C LEU A 190 64.35 -13.89 -20.66
N LYS A 191 64.14 -15.21 -20.48
CA LYS A 191 64.27 -15.86 -19.17
C LYS A 191 65.73 -15.94 -18.72
N GLU A 192 66.61 -16.38 -19.61
CA GLU A 192 68.06 -16.47 -19.35
C GLU A 192 68.67 -15.08 -19.16
N PHE A 193 68.22 -14.08 -19.92
CA PHE A 193 68.70 -12.70 -19.80
C PHE A 193 68.25 -12.04 -18.48
N LYS A 194 67.05 -12.35 -18.01
CA LYS A 194 66.55 -11.92 -16.70
C LYS A 194 67.37 -12.52 -15.55
N GLU A 195 67.71 -13.81 -15.66
CA GLU A 195 68.54 -14.52 -14.69
C GLU A 195 69.99 -14.03 -14.69
N GLU A 196 70.58 -13.77 -15.87
CA GLU A 196 71.92 -13.16 -16.03
C GLU A 196 72.01 -11.79 -15.34
N LEU A 197 70.95 -10.99 -15.42
CA LEU A 197 70.86 -9.67 -14.79
C LEU A 197 70.42 -9.70 -13.33
N GLY A 198 70.07 -10.87 -12.78
CA GLY A 198 69.60 -11.02 -11.40
C GLY A 198 68.31 -10.26 -11.09
N ILE A 199 67.40 -10.14 -12.06
CA ILE A 199 66.14 -9.42 -11.90
C ILE A 199 65.07 -10.37 -11.38
N GLU A 200 64.40 -9.99 -10.30
CA GLU A 200 63.29 -10.75 -9.71
C GLU A 200 61.99 -9.92 -9.80
N TYR A 201 60.89 -10.55 -10.20
CA TYR A 201 59.56 -9.94 -10.16
C TYR A 201 58.90 -10.16 -8.80
N ASP A 202 57.91 -9.32 -8.48
CA ASP A 202 57.11 -9.48 -7.28
C ASP A 202 56.56 -10.92 -7.12
N GLU A 203 56.17 -11.56 -8.23
CA GLU A 203 55.65 -12.93 -8.26
C GLU A 203 56.72 -13.98 -7.89
N ASP A 204 57.99 -13.75 -8.22
CA ASP A 204 59.10 -14.66 -7.93
C ASP A 204 59.42 -14.69 -6.43
N VAL A 205 59.15 -13.58 -5.72
CA VAL A 205 59.30 -13.46 -4.26
C VAL A 205 57.99 -13.66 -3.49
N GLY A 206 56.92 -14.09 -4.17
CA GLY A 206 55.62 -14.39 -3.57
C GLY A 206 54.81 -13.18 -3.12
N VAL A 207 55.09 -12.00 -3.68
CA VAL A 207 54.48 -10.72 -3.32
C VAL A 207 53.55 -10.25 -4.45
N SER A 208 52.36 -9.72 -4.09
CA SER A 208 51.41 -9.19 -5.07
C SER A 208 51.02 -7.74 -4.76
N LEU A 209 51.31 -6.84 -5.71
CA LEU A 209 50.92 -5.44 -5.62
C LEU A 209 49.39 -5.25 -5.56
N GLN A 210 48.62 -6.19 -6.12
CA GLN A 210 47.16 -6.15 -6.09
C GLN A 210 46.63 -6.47 -4.69
N SER A 211 47.12 -7.55 -4.06
CA SER A 211 46.68 -7.94 -2.71
C SER A 211 47.03 -6.87 -1.68
N HIS A 212 48.22 -6.27 -1.77
CA HIS A 212 48.62 -5.16 -0.90
C HIS A 212 47.85 -3.86 -1.20
N GLY A 213 47.47 -3.63 -2.46
CA GLY A 213 46.62 -2.50 -2.84
C GLY A 213 45.16 -2.62 -2.34
N GLU A 214 44.64 -3.85 -2.20
CA GLU A 214 43.27 -4.13 -1.78
C GLU A 214 43.04 -4.00 -0.28
N LEU A 215 44.07 -4.23 0.54
CA LEU A 215 44.03 -4.01 2.00
C LEU A 215 43.51 -2.61 2.36
N MET A 216 43.73 -1.62 1.50
CA MET A 216 43.29 -0.23 1.64
C MET A 216 41.90 0.05 1.04
N GLN A 217 41.46 -0.72 0.05
CA GLN A 217 40.20 -0.47 -0.67
C GLN A 217 38.96 -0.92 0.10
N SER A 218 39.15 -1.65 1.20
CA SER A 218 38.06 -2.07 2.10
C SER A 218 37.29 -0.90 2.74
N GLY A 219 37.80 0.34 2.68
CA GLY A 219 37.13 1.53 3.21
C GLY A 219 36.40 2.44 2.20
N LYS A 220 36.80 2.47 0.91
CA LYS A 220 36.20 3.35 -0.11
C LYS A 220 36.31 2.73 -1.51
N LYS A 221 35.36 1.86 -1.87
CA LYS A 221 35.11 1.55 -3.28
C LYS A 221 34.68 2.84 -3.98
N ARG A 222 35.58 3.45 -4.77
CA ARG A 222 35.21 4.53 -5.70
C ARG A 222 34.12 3.97 -6.62
N ALA A 223 32.95 4.58 -6.61
CA ALA A 223 31.93 4.32 -7.62
C ALA A 223 32.55 4.58 -9.00
N ARG A 224 32.56 3.56 -9.86
CA ARG A 224 32.84 3.75 -11.29
C ARG A 224 31.68 4.57 -11.85
N CYS A 225 31.91 5.85 -12.13
CA CYS A 225 31.07 6.58 -13.08
C CYS A 225 31.25 5.91 -14.45
N LYS A 226 30.11 5.70 -15.11
CA LYS A 226 30.01 5.20 -16.49
C LYS A 226 30.68 6.15 -17.47
#